data_AF-A0A1F5WTG3-F1
#
_entry.id   AF-A0A1F5WTG3-F1
#
_cell.length_a   1.000
_cell.length_b   1.000
_cell.length_c   1.000
_cell.angle_alpha   90.00
_cell.angle_beta   90.00
_cell.angle_gamma   90.00
#
_symmetry.space_group_name_H-M   'P 1'
#
loop_
_entity.id
_entity.type
_entity.pdbx_description
1 polymer ?
#
loop_
_entity_poly.entity_id
_entity_poly.type
_entity_poly.pdbx_seq_one_letter_code
_entity_poly.pdbx_strand_id
1 'polypeptide(L)'
;MKITTEEKIKLEKVAEKYGLKFIIAHGSYATGKEHKESDLDIAVLGYDASETRKHILEIHNELANIFGDGPARELDSKTLHGADSLFRYYVTRDGILLHGNNSDYEEFKSYAWRDYVDSRDLRDLELIMTLAKQKLLTKLYAG
;
A
#
# COMPACT_ATOMS: atom_id res chain seq x y z
N MET A 1 10.23 10.34 0.13
CA MET A 1 10.83 10.01 -1.19
C MET A 1 10.69 11.15 -2.21
N LYS A 2 11.77 11.50 -2.93
CA LYS A 2 11.71 12.32 -4.16
C LYS A 2 12.10 11.43 -5.34
N ILE A 3 11.30 11.43 -6.40
CA ILE A 3 11.61 10.70 -7.65
C ILE A 3 12.22 11.65 -8.68
N THR A 4 13.07 11.11 -9.54
CA THR A 4 13.66 11.80 -10.68
C THR A 4 12.63 12.03 -11.80
N THR A 5 12.93 12.96 -12.70
CA THR A 5 12.08 13.22 -13.88
C THR A 5 11.94 11.98 -14.77
N GLU A 6 13.00 11.19 -14.90
CA GLU A 6 12.98 9.97 -15.72
C GLU A 6 12.08 8.88 -15.12
N GLU A 7 12.17 8.66 -13.80
CA GLU A 7 11.25 7.76 -13.08
C GLU A 7 9.80 8.22 -13.21
N LYS A 8 9.53 9.53 -13.13
CA LYS A 8 8.18 10.08 -13.29
C LYS A 8 7.59 9.77 -14.67
N ILE A 9 8.39 9.91 -15.73
CA ILE A 9 7.96 9.58 -17.11
C ILE A 9 7.69 8.08 -17.25
N LYS A 10 8.54 7.22 -16.66
CA LYS A 10 8.32 5.76 -16.68
C LYS A 10 7.05 5.37 -15.92
N LEU A 11 6.81 5.96 -14.76
CA LEU A 11 5.58 5.73 -13.97
C LEU A 11 4.32 6.13 -14.73
N GLU A 12 4.35 7.27 -15.44
CA GLU A 12 3.22 7.70 -16.26
C GLU A 12 2.90 6.68 -17.36
N LYS A 13 3.92 6.14 -18.04
CA LYS A 13 3.72 5.07 -19.04
C LYS A 13 3.13 3.80 -18.44
N VAL A 14 3.60 3.39 -17.25
CA VAL A 14 3.05 2.23 -16.54
C VAL A 14 1.61 2.48 -16.15
N ALA A 15 1.30 3.68 -15.64
CA ALA A 15 -0.05 4.04 -15.24
C ALA A 15 -1.02 4.05 -16.43
N GLU A 16 -0.63 4.60 -17.57
CA GLU A 16 -1.42 4.55 -18.80
C GLU A 16 -1.63 3.13 -19.30
N LYS A 17 -0.55 2.32 -19.33
CA LYS A 17 -0.57 0.94 -19.84
C LYS A 17 -1.55 0.05 -19.07
N TYR A 18 -1.62 0.19 -17.74
CA TYR A 18 -2.45 -0.66 -16.88
C TYR A 18 -3.69 0.04 -16.32
N GLY A 19 -3.97 1.28 -16.74
CA GLY A 19 -5.11 2.05 -16.24
C GLY A 19 -5.03 2.33 -14.74
N LEU A 20 -3.86 2.75 -14.25
CA LEU A 20 -3.65 3.10 -12.84
C LEU A 20 -4.16 4.52 -12.56
N LYS A 21 -4.97 4.65 -11.51
CA LYS A 21 -5.44 5.92 -10.98
C LYS A 21 -4.40 6.56 -10.05
N PHE A 22 -3.79 5.74 -9.17
CA PHE A 22 -2.77 6.19 -8.23
C PHE A 22 -1.61 5.21 -8.13
N ILE A 23 -0.41 5.76 -7.93
CA ILE A 23 0.77 5.05 -7.44
C ILE A 23 1.27 5.83 -6.22
N ILE A 24 1.36 5.16 -5.08
CA ILE A 24 1.64 5.78 -3.78
C ILE A 24 2.80 5.02 -3.14
N ALA A 25 3.89 5.72 -2.81
CA ALA A 25 4.90 5.16 -1.93
C ALA A 25 4.43 5.26 -0.48
N HIS A 26 4.55 4.20 0.30
CA HIS A 26 4.19 4.19 1.71
C HIS A 26 5.27 3.53 2.58
N GLY A 27 4.96 3.30 3.86
CA GLY A 27 5.87 2.63 4.78
C GLY A 27 7.00 3.52 5.30
N SER A 28 8.16 2.89 5.55
CA SER A 28 9.32 3.54 6.16
C SER A 28 9.83 4.73 5.32
N TYR A 29 9.76 4.61 3.98
CA TYR A 29 10.12 5.65 3.00
C TYR A 29 9.20 6.87 2.93
N ALA A 30 7.98 6.73 3.45
CA ALA A 30 7.03 7.83 3.48
C ALA A 30 7.04 8.55 4.85
N THR A 31 7.41 7.82 5.91
CA THR A 31 7.48 8.33 7.29
C THR A 31 8.87 8.87 7.70
N GLY A 32 9.88 8.78 6.83
CA GLY A 32 11.23 9.32 7.06
C GLY A 32 12.08 8.53 8.06
N LYS A 33 11.68 7.29 8.37
CA LYS A 33 12.42 6.35 9.25
C LYS A 33 13.29 5.37 8.45
N GLU A 34 13.82 5.85 7.34
CA GLU A 34 14.49 5.04 6.34
C GLU A 34 15.86 4.59 6.85
N HIS A 35 16.11 3.28 6.85
CA HIS A 35 17.45 2.71 6.99
C HIS A 35 17.95 2.26 5.59
N LYS A 36 19.27 2.06 5.44
CA LYS A 36 19.88 1.69 4.15
C LYS A 36 19.33 0.40 3.51
N GLU A 37 18.64 -0.43 4.30
CA GLU A 37 18.04 -1.71 3.89
C GLU A 37 16.51 -1.67 3.92
N SER A 38 15.89 -0.49 4.02
CA SER A 38 14.43 -0.41 4.05
C SER A 38 13.84 -0.86 2.71
N ASP A 39 12.77 -1.67 2.79
CA ASP A 39 11.96 -2.12 1.66
C ASP A 39 11.10 -0.98 1.11
N LEU A 40 10.96 -0.94 -0.21
CA LEU A 40 10.15 0.08 -0.88
C LEU A 40 8.72 -0.44 -1.05
N ASP A 41 7.83 0.01 -0.16
CA ASP A 41 6.41 -0.31 -0.25
C ASP A 41 5.69 0.63 -1.23
N ILE A 42 5.09 0.07 -2.27
CA ILE A 42 4.27 0.79 -3.24
C ILE A 42 2.83 0.26 -3.22
N ALA A 43 1.88 1.17 -3.06
CA ALA A 43 0.47 0.89 -3.23
C ALA A 43 -0.04 1.41 -4.57
N VAL A 44 -0.83 0.60 -5.28
CA VAL A 44 -1.46 0.96 -6.55
C VAL A 44 -2.97 0.88 -6.46
N LEU A 45 -3.65 1.82 -7.12
CA LEU A 45 -5.09 1.76 -7.35
C LEU A 45 -5.34 1.98 -8.84
N GLY A 46 -6.00 1.06 -9.52
CA GLY A 46 -6.46 1.28 -10.90
C GLY A 46 -7.92 1.71 -11.00
N TYR A 47 -8.33 2.15 -12.18
CA TYR A 47 -9.73 2.49 -12.45
C TYR A 47 -10.64 1.25 -12.44
N ASP A 48 -10.10 0.10 -12.84
CA ASP A 48 -10.81 -1.18 -12.81
C ASP A 48 -10.10 -2.18 -11.88
N ALA A 49 -10.83 -2.72 -10.91
CA ALA A 49 -10.29 -3.64 -9.92
C ALA A 49 -9.91 -5.01 -10.50
N SER A 50 -10.68 -5.51 -11.47
CA SER A 50 -10.45 -6.80 -12.11
C SER A 50 -9.17 -6.73 -12.95
N GLU A 51 -9.05 -5.70 -13.78
CA GLU A 51 -7.88 -5.52 -14.64
C GLU A 51 -6.61 -5.23 -13.82
N THR A 52 -6.71 -4.43 -12.75
CA THR A 52 -5.56 -4.18 -11.87
C THR A 52 -5.08 -5.46 -11.21
N ARG A 53 -5.99 -6.29 -10.70
CA ARG A 53 -5.63 -7.56 -10.05
C ARG A 53 -5.07 -8.58 -11.02
N LYS A 54 -5.64 -8.63 -12.24
CA LYS A 54 -5.16 -9.51 -13.31
C LYS A 54 -3.71 -9.21 -13.69
N HIS A 55 -3.33 -7.94 -13.72
CA HIS A 55 -2.00 -7.50 -14.13
C HIS A 55 -1.07 -7.13 -12.97
N ILE A 56 -1.38 -7.53 -11.73
CA ILE A 56 -0.64 -7.05 -10.56
C ILE A 56 0.83 -7.47 -10.57
N LEU A 57 1.13 -8.66 -11.10
CA LEU A 57 2.50 -9.17 -11.22
C LEU A 57 3.28 -8.41 -12.30
N GLU A 58 2.65 -8.09 -13.42
CA GLU A 58 3.25 -7.29 -14.48
C GLU A 58 3.48 -5.85 -14.03
N ILE A 59 2.53 -5.26 -13.30
CA ILE A 59 2.68 -3.95 -12.66
C ILE A 59 3.87 -3.99 -11.69
N HIS A 60 3.95 -5.01 -10.84
CA HIS A 60 5.06 -5.20 -9.90
C HIS A 60 6.41 -5.21 -10.62
N ASN A 61 6.56 -6.04 -11.67
CA ASN A 61 7.79 -6.14 -12.44
C ASN A 61 8.19 -4.82 -13.11
N GLU A 62 7.21 -4.06 -13.61
CA GLU A 62 7.48 -2.74 -14.22
C GLU A 62 7.91 -1.71 -13.18
N LEU A 63 7.32 -1.73 -11.99
CA LEU A 63 7.74 -0.89 -10.87
C LEU A 63 9.15 -1.29 -10.37
N ALA A 64 9.46 -2.58 -10.33
CA ALA A 64 10.77 -3.12 -9.99
C ALA A 64 11.84 -2.66 -10.99
N ASN A 65 11.51 -2.61 -12.29
CA ASN A 65 12.40 -2.07 -13.31
C ASN A 65 12.65 -0.56 -13.16
N ILE A 66 11.73 0.18 -12.56
CA ILE A 66 11.85 1.63 -12.35
C ILE A 66 12.68 1.92 -11.10
N PHE A 67 12.34 1.30 -9.97
CA PHE A 67 12.92 1.61 -8.67
C PHE A 67 14.08 0.70 -8.26
N GLY A 68 14.30 -0.39 -9.00
CA GLY A 68 15.20 -1.47 -8.65
C GLY A 68 14.53 -2.48 -7.72
N ASP A 69 14.83 -3.75 -7.92
CA ASP A 69 14.52 -4.86 -7.01
C ASP A 69 15.78 -5.72 -6.88
N GLY A 70 16.30 -5.86 -5.65
CA GLY A 70 17.54 -6.58 -5.41
C GLY A 70 17.96 -6.62 -3.94
N PRO A 71 19.10 -7.27 -3.61
CA PRO A 71 19.51 -7.51 -2.23
C PRO A 71 19.80 -6.25 -1.40
N ALA A 72 19.83 -5.07 -2.03
CA ALA A 72 19.97 -3.78 -1.36
C ALA A 72 18.62 -3.08 -1.07
N ARG A 73 17.53 -3.49 -1.71
CA ARG A 73 16.17 -2.95 -1.55
C ARG A 73 15.16 -3.88 -2.24
N GLU A 74 14.28 -4.50 -1.46
CA GLU A 74 13.15 -5.27 -1.96
C GLU A 74 11.97 -4.33 -2.26
N LEU A 75 11.30 -4.52 -3.40
CA LEU A 75 10.07 -3.81 -3.72
C LEU A 75 8.88 -4.67 -3.28
N ASP A 76 7.96 -4.12 -2.47
CA ASP A 76 6.66 -4.75 -2.22
C ASP A 76 5.57 -3.88 -2.85
N SER A 77 4.79 -4.46 -3.78
CA SER A 77 3.69 -3.74 -4.43
C SER A 77 2.34 -4.36 -4.08
N LYS A 78 1.42 -3.55 -3.56
CA LYS A 78 0.08 -3.99 -3.17
C LYS A 78 -1.01 -3.21 -3.88
N THR A 79 -2.10 -3.90 -4.21
CA THR A 79 -3.30 -3.24 -4.72
C THR A 79 -4.16 -2.71 -3.57
N LEU A 80 -4.67 -1.50 -3.72
CA LEU A 80 -5.65 -0.91 -2.79
C LEU A 80 -7.07 -1.44 -3.02
N HIS A 81 -7.30 -2.15 -4.14
CA HIS A 81 -8.57 -2.80 -4.44
C HIS A 81 -8.83 -3.97 -3.50
N GLY A 82 -9.82 -3.81 -2.61
CA GLY A 82 -10.18 -4.82 -1.62
C GLY A 82 -9.16 -5.00 -0.49
N ALA A 83 -8.19 -4.08 -0.36
CA ALA A 83 -7.38 -4.00 0.84
C ALA A 83 -8.27 -3.74 2.07
N ASP A 84 -7.78 -4.03 3.27
CA ASP A 84 -8.51 -3.69 4.48
C ASP A 84 -8.49 -2.17 4.74
N SER A 85 -9.44 -1.70 5.56
CA SER A 85 -9.62 -0.28 5.85
C SER A 85 -8.44 0.33 6.61
N LEU A 86 -7.77 -0.46 7.45
CA LEU A 86 -6.60 -0.05 8.21
C LEU A 86 -5.42 0.22 7.26
N PHE A 87 -5.15 -0.71 6.33
CA PHE A 87 -4.11 -0.56 5.32
C PHE A 87 -4.37 0.66 4.42
N ARG A 88 -5.58 0.79 3.87
CA ARG A 88 -5.95 1.97 3.07
C ARG A 88 -5.69 3.27 3.81
N TYR A 89 -6.10 3.35 5.08
CA TYR A 89 -5.90 4.54 5.88
C TYR A 89 -4.42 4.86 6.10
N TYR A 90 -3.59 3.89 6.48
CA TYR A 90 -2.16 4.15 6.68
C TYR A 90 -1.44 4.55 5.40
N VAL A 91 -1.72 3.88 4.28
CA VAL A 91 -1.15 4.22 2.97
C VAL A 91 -1.51 5.65 2.57
N THR A 92 -2.74 6.07 2.82
CA THR A 92 -3.22 7.40 2.39
C THR A 92 -2.89 8.52 3.38
N ARG A 93 -2.71 8.20 4.67
CA ARG A 93 -2.30 9.14 5.71
C ARG A 93 -0.83 9.51 5.61
N ASP A 94 0.02 8.49 5.50
CA ASP A 94 1.47 8.66 5.58
C ASP A 94 2.14 8.59 4.20
N GLY A 95 1.45 8.09 3.18
CA GLY A 95 2.01 7.87 1.85
C GLY A 95 2.25 9.14 1.04
N ILE A 96 3.11 8.98 0.05
CA ILE A 96 3.51 10.01 -0.91
C ILE A 96 2.96 9.62 -2.28
N LEU A 97 2.10 10.46 -2.83
CA LEU A 97 1.59 10.29 -4.19
C LEU A 97 2.72 10.46 -5.21
N LEU A 98 3.06 9.39 -5.93
CA LEU A 98 4.08 9.38 -6.98
C LEU A 98 3.47 9.67 -8.36
N HIS A 99 2.26 9.16 -8.59
CA HIS A 99 1.49 9.37 -9.82
C HIS A 99 -0.01 9.45 -9.51
N GLY A 100 -0.72 10.34 -10.19
CA GLY A 100 -2.17 10.53 -10.11
C GLY A 100 -2.59 12.00 -9.93
N ASN A 101 -3.90 12.26 -9.95
CA ASN A 101 -4.46 13.58 -9.71
C ASN A 101 -4.56 13.86 -8.20
N ASN A 102 -4.12 15.03 -7.75
CA ASN A 102 -4.19 15.42 -6.33
C ASN A 102 -5.62 15.51 -5.79
N SER A 103 -6.58 16.02 -6.59
CA SER A 103 -7.98 16.15 -6.17
C SER A 103 -8.60 14.78 -5.92
N ASP A 104 -8.42 13.86 -6.86
CA ASP A 104 -8.88 12.48 -6.73
C ASP A 104 -8.21 11.77 -5.55
N TYR A 105 -6.92 12.07 -5.30
CA TYR A 105 -6.19 11.48 -4.18
C TYR A 105 -6.70 11.99 -2.83
N GLU A 106 -7.01 13.29 -2.70
CA GLU A 106 -7.61 13.84 -1.48
C GLU A 106 -9.05 13.33 -1.25
N GLU A 107 -9.81 13.09 -2.32
CA GLU A 107 -11.10 12.39 -2.24
C GLU A 107 -10.90 10.96 -1.73
N PHE A 108 -9.93 10.23 -2.27
CA PHE A 108 -9.62 8.87 -1.83
C PHE A 108 -9.12 8.82 -0.37
N LYS A 109 -8.33 9.79 0.08
CA LYS A 109 -7.93 9.96 1.49
C LYS A 109 -9.14 10.13 2.39
N SER A 110 -10.09 10.98 1.98
CA SER A 110 -11.33 11.21 2.73
C SER A 110 -12.18 9.94 2.84
N TYR A 111 -12.25 9.17 1.74
CA TYR A 111 -12.89 7.86 1.73
C TYR A 111 -12.20 6.87 2.67
N ALA A 112 -10.88 6.71 2.56
CA ALA A 112 -10.08 5.77 3.37
C ALA A 112 -10.17 6.09 4.86
N TRP A 113 -10.19 7.38 5.23
CA TRP A 113 -10.38 7.80 6.62
C TRP A 113 -11.76 7.41 7.15
N ARG A 114 -12.83 7.70 6.39
CA ARG A 114 -14.20 7.35 6.79
C ARG A 114 -14.33 5.84 6.98
N ASP A 115 -13.88 5.07 6.00
CA ASP A 115 -13.92 3.61 6.03
C ASP A 115 -13.14 3.03 7.22
N TYR A 116 -12.00 3.64 7.58
CA TYR A 116 -11.28 3.31 8.81
C TYR A 116 -12.08 3.63 10.08
N VAL A 117 -12.71 4.80 10.17
CA VAL A 117 -13.53 5.16 11.34
C VAL A 117 -14.71 4.21 11.48
N ASP A 118 -15.42 3.93 10.39
CA ASP A 118 -16.63 3.10 10.39
C ASP A 118 -16.35 1.63 10.73
N SER A 119 -15.16 1.13 10.40
CA SER A 119 -14.74 -0.25 10.70
C SER A 119 -14.13 -0.43 12.09
N ARG A 120 -14.19 0.59 12.98
CA ARG A 120 -13.61 0.54 14.32
C ARG A 120 -14.13 -0.62 15.17
N ASP A 121 -15.44 -0.79 15.21
CA ASP A 121 -16.06 -1.83 16.05
C ASP A 121 -15.62 -3.24 15.64
N LEU A 122 -15.43 -3.48 14.34
CA LEU A 122 -14.92 -4.75 13.81
C LEU A 122 -13.47 -5.00 14.23
N ARG A 123 -12.62 -3.97 14.19
CA ARG A 123 -11.22 -4.09 14.63
C ARG A 123 -11.11 -4.31 16.14
N ASP A 124 -11.93 -3.63 16.93
CA ASP A 124 -11.97 -3.80 18.37
C ASP A 124 -12.39 -5.24 18.73
N LEU A 125 -13.37 -5.80 18.00
CA LEU A 125 -13.77 -7.19 18.14
C LEU A 125 -12.63 -8.16 17.75
N GLU A 126 -11.96 -7.93 16.62
CA GLU A 126 -10.82 -8.74 16.17
C GLU A 126 -9.69 -8.77 17.23
N LEU A 127 -9.41 -7.63 17.86
CA LEU A 127 -8.44 -7.53 18.94
C LEU A 127 -8.84 -8.37 20.16
N ILE A 128 -10.11 -8.28 20.59
CA ILE A 128 -10.63 -9.06 21.71
C ILE A 128 -10.50 -10.56 21.43
N MET A 129 -10.89 -10.99 20.23
CA MET A 129 -10.82 -12.40 19.80
C MET A 129 -9.37 -12.90 19.74
N THR A 130 -8.46 -12.08 19.22
CA THR A 130 -7.03 -12.41 19.12
C THR A 130 -6.41 -12.61 20.50
N LEU A 131 -6.68 -11.70 21.44
CA LEU A 131 -6.21 -11.80 22.83
C LEU A 131 -6.78 -13.02 23.56
N ALA A 132 -8.06 -13.34 23.33
CA ALA A 132 -8.68 -14.54 23.90
C ALA A 132 -8.02 -15.82 23.40
N LYS A 133 -7.77 -15.92 22.08
CA LYS A 133 -7.07 -17.05 21.46
C LYS A 133 -5.65 -17.19 21.99
N GLN A 134 -4.90 -16.09 22.10
CA GLN A 134 -3.54 -16.10 22.62
C GLN A 134 -3.49 -16.64 24.06
N LYS A 135 -4.38 -16.16 24.94
CA LYS A 135 -4.49 -16.66 26.32
C LYS A 135 -4.74 -18.17 26.37
N LEU A 136 -5.58 -18.68 25.47
CA LEU A 136 -5.89 -20.12 25.40
C LEU A 136 -4.67 -20.92 24.93
N LEU A 137 -3.97 -20.46 23.89
CA LEU A 137 -2.74 -21.10 23.41
C LEU A 137 -1.65 -21.12 24.49
N THR A 138 -1.43 -20.00 25.20
CA THR A 138 -0.46 -19.97 26.30
C THR A 138 -0.80 -21.00 27.37
N LYS A 139 -2.08 -21.20 27.71
CA LYS A 139 -2.48 -22.25 28.66
C LYS A 139 -2.23 -23.68 28.15
N LEU A 140 -2.40 -23.93 26.85
CA LEU A 140 -2.20 -25.26 26.26
C LEU A 140 -0.72 -25.64 26.12
N TYR A 141 0.16 -24.67 25.89
CA TYR A 141 1.58 -24.90 25.63
C TYR A 141 2.51 -24.47 26.78
N ALA A 142 1.96 -24.09 27.94
CA ALA A 142 2.73 -23.79 29.16
C ALA A 142 3.02 -25.04 30.03
N GLY A 143 2.89 -26.24 29.46
CA GLY A 143 3.22 -27.52 30.09
C GLY A 143 4.48 -28.13 29.51
#